data_AF-A0A059KKJ6-F1
#
_entry.id   AF-A0A059KKJ6-F1
#
_cell.length_a   1.000
_cell.length_b   1.000
_cell.length_c   1.000
_cell.angle_alpha   90.00
_cell.angle_beta   90.00
_cell.angle_gamma   90.00
#
_symmetry.space_group_name_H-M   'P 1'
#
loop_
_entity.id
_entity.type
_entity.pdbx_description
1 polymer ?
#
loop_
_entity_poly.entity_id
_entity_poly.type
_entity_poly.pdbx_seq_one_letter_code
_entity_poly.pdbx_strand_id
1 'polypeptide(L)'
;MSARAAAGRGGRSGPPAGHAGSGAVVDLDRQRIERALPRRSRYRYVQPRVEPGPDGAGWRIVSPNCSRNVDRDGGEIDIAWLEPEPDGRGRWRLHRRDHSCALWTLHSEGLTLPEALTLLCEDSSREFWT
;
A
#
# COMPACT_ATOMS: atom_id res chain seq x y z
N MET A 1 -63.42 -24.98 12.28
CA MET A 1 -62.88 -23.80 11.58
C MET A 1 -61.39 -23.70 11.91
N SER A 2 -60.58 -23.41 10.88
CA SER A 2 -59.13 -23.08 10.94
C SER A 2 -58.17 -24.23 11.26
N ALA A 3 -57.02 -24.43 10.58
CA ALA A 3 -56.47 -23.91 9.33
C ALA A 3 -55.26 -24.80 8.94
N ARG A 4 -54.97 -24.93 7.64
CA ARG A 4 -53.73 -25.53 7.09
C ARG A 4 -52.50 -24.74 7.53
N ALA A 5 -51.34 -25.42 7.62
CA ALA A 5 -50.13 -25.00 6.89
C ALA A 5 -49.06 -26.09 6.91
N ALA A 6 -48.33 -26.17 5.79
CA ALA A 6 -47.30 -27.15 5.49
C ALA A 6 -45.89 -26.55 5.62
N ALA A 7 -44.91 -27.46 5.69
CA ALA A 7 -43.54 -27.38 5.15
C ALA A 7 -42.64 -26.17 5.47
N GLY A 8 -41.43 -26.49 5.94
CA GLY A 8 -40.28 -25.59 5.86
C GLY A 8 -39.00 -26.26 6.36
N ARG A 9 -38.30 -27.00 5.49
CA ARG A 9 -36.90 -27.40 5.72
C ARG A 9 -36.04 -26.13 5.65
N GLY A 10 -35.69 -25.57 6.81
CA GLY A 10 -34.70 -24.50 6.92
C GLY A 10 -33.31 -25.08 6.72
N GLY A 11 -32.78 -25.00 5.48
CA GLY A 11 -31.37 -25.23 5.21
C GLY A 11 -30.53 -24.22 5.99
N ARG A 12 -29.57 -24.71 6.79
CA ARG A 12 -28.54 -23.87 7.38
C ARG A 12 -27.57 -23.47 6.27
N SER A 13 -27.77 -22.28 5.71
CA SER A 13 -26.70 -21.60 4.96
C SER A 13 -25.71 -21.07 5.98
N GLY A 14 -24.65 -21.84 6.26
CA GLY A 14 -23.46 -21.31 6.91
C GLY A 14 -22.80 -20.27 6.00
N PRO A 15 -22.17 -19.22 6.54
CA PRO A 15 -21.45 -18.26 5.72
C PRO A 15 -20.30 -18.96 4.97
N PRO A 16 -19.99 -18.58 3.73
CA PRO A 16 -18.82 -19.11 3.04
C PRO A 16 -17.56 -18.69 3.80
N ALA A 17 -16.69 -19.66 4.08
CA ALA A 17 -15.36 -19.41 4.62
C ALA A 17 -14.53 -18.62 3.59
N GLY A 18 -14.59 -17.29 3.69
CA GLY A 18 -13.84 -16.37 2.84
C GLY A 18 -12.43 -16.11 3.36
N HIS A 19 -11.44 -16.54 2.58
CA HIS A 19 -10.13 -15.90 2.39
C HIS A 19 -9.27 -15.54 3.61
N ALA A 20 -9.03 -16.49 4.52
CA ALA A 20 -7.97 -16.36 5.54
C ALA A 20 -6.54 -16.17 4.96
N GLY A 21 -6.35 -16.32 3.63
CA GLY A 21 -5.05 -16.19 2.96
C GLY A 21 -4.66 -14.78 2.50
N SER A 22 -5.62 -13.86 2.29
CA SER A 22 -5.30 -12.55 1.71
C SER A 22 -4.67 -11.59 2.73
N GLY A 23 -5.21 -11.56 3.95
CA GLY A 23 -4.68 -10.70 5.03
C GLY A 23 -3.24 -11.05 5.43
N ALA A 24 -2.91 -12.34 5.50
CA ALA A 24 -1.56 -12.78 5.84
C ALA A 24 -0.51 -12.41 4.77
N VAL A 25 -0.87 -12.47 3.48
CA VAL A 25 0.03 -12.05 2.40
C VAL A 25 0.26 -10.54 2.43
N VAL A 26 -0.82 -9.77 2.64
CA VAL A 26 -0.77 -8.31 2.79
C VAL A 26 0.13 -7.90 3.97
N ASP A 27 0.02 -8.58 5.12
CA ASP A 27 0.87 -8.35 6.29
C ASP A 27 2.35 -8.71 6.03
N LEU A 28 2.63 -9.78 5.28
CA LEU A 28 3.99 -10.15 4.89
C LEU A 28 4.62 -9.11 3.96
N ASP A 29 3.85 -8.57 3.01
CA ASP A 29 4.34 -7.53 2.10
C ASP A 29 4.63 -6.23 2.85
N ARG A 30 3.78 -5.85 3.82
CA ARG A 30 4.07 -4.73 4.73
C ARG A 30 5.42 -4.89 5.43
N GLN A 31 5.65 -6.05 6.05
CA GLN A 31 6.90 -6.32 6.76
C GLN A 31 8.12 -6.27 5.83
N ARG A 32 7.98 -6.72 4.58
CA ARG A 32 9.06 -6.61 3.59
C ARG A 32 9.38 -5.15 3.26
N ILE A 33 8.36 -4.32 3.08
CA ILE A 33 8.52 -2.89 2.82
C ILE A 33 9.19 -2.21 4.03
N GLU A 34 8.65 -2.40 5.23
CA GLU A 34 9.21 -1.84 6.48
C GLU A 34 10.67 -2.24 6.69
N ARG A 35 11.03 -3.49 6.38
CA ARG A 35 12.43 -3.97 6.47
C ARG A 35 13.34 -3.36 5.41
N ALA A 36 12.82 -2.98 4.25
CA ALA A 36 13.61 -2.41 3.16
C ALA A 36 13.92 -0.93 3.37
N LEU A 37 12.95 -0.16 3.88
CA LEU A 37 13.07 1.30 4.03
C LEU A 37 14.35 1.77 4.76
N PRO A 38 14.87 1.12 5.82
CA PRO A 38 16.13 1.52 6.45
C PRO A 38 17.37 1.40 5.56
N ARG A 39 17.31 0.59 4.49
CA ARG A 39 18.43 0.37 3.55
C ARG A 39 18.56 1.47 2.49
N ARG A 40 17.66 2.46 2.50
CA ARG A 40 17.66 3.56 1.53
C ARG A 40 18.98 4.33 1.49
N SER A 41 19.32 4.79 0.29
CA SER A 41 20.55 5.50 -0.01
C SER A 41 20.49 6.98 0.39
N ARG A 42 19.30 7.55 0.52
CA ARG A 42 19.06 8.97 0.86
C ARG A 42 18.10 9.11 2.04
N TYR A 43 17.98 10.33 2.58
CA TYR A 43 17.00 10.67 3.63
C TYR A 43 17.10 9.77 4.88
N ARG A 44 18.33 9.42 5.29
CA ARG A 44 18.59 8.43 6.35
C ARG A 44 18.23 8.90 7.76
N TYR A 45 17.98 10.20 7.95
CA TYR A 45 17.72 10.79 9.26
C TYR A 45 16.23 10.86 9.64
N VAL A 46 15.31 10.68 8.69
CA VAL A 46 13.87 10.57 9.00
C VAL A 46 13.45 9.13 9.22
N GLN A 47 12.29 8.93 9.82
CA GLN A 47 11.73 7.60 10.03
C GLN A 47 10.43 7.47 9.23
N PRO A 48 10.49 6.93 8.00
CA PRO A 48 9.28 6.69 7.22
C PRO A 48 8.46 5.55 7.85
N ARG A 49 7.15 5.59 7.63
CA ARG A 49 6.19 4.59 8.08
C ARG A 49 5.44 4.02 6.88
N VAL A 50 4.94 2.80 7.05
CA VAL A 50 4.12 2.11 6.06
C VAL A 50 2.68 2.12 6.55
N GLU A 51 1.78 2.65 5.75
CA GLU A 51 0.36 2.78 6.04
C GLU A 51 -0.47 2.15 4.91
N PRO A 52 -1.74 1.76 5.17
CA PRO A 52 -2.64 1.33 4.11
C PRO A 52 -2.72 2.37 2.99
N GLY A 53 -2.64 1.93 1.75
CA GLY A 53 -2.75 2.82 0.60
C GLY A 53 -4.16 3.38 0.40
N PRO A 54 -4.31 4.34 -0.55
CA PRO A 54 -5.60 4.86 -0.96
C PRO A 54 -6.61 3.75 -1.25
N ASP A 55 -7.87 3.97 -0.85
CA ASP A 55 -8.98 3.02 -1.02
C ASP A 55 -8.74 1.61 -0.43
N GLY A 56 -7.76 1.48 0.46
CA GLY A 56 -7.36 0.19 1.07
C GLY A 56 -6.50 -0.69 0.17
N ALA A 57 -6.01 -0.17 -0.96
CA ALA A 57 -5.18 -0.91 -1.89
C ALA A 57 -3.69 -0.73 -1.58
N GLY A 58 -2.98 -1.83 -1.38
CA GLY A 58 -1.53 -1.81 -1.19
C GLY A 58 -1.04 -1.00 0.01
N TRP A 59 0.14 -0.43 -0.13
CA TRP A 59 0.87 0.21 0.96
C TRP A 59 1.44 1.56 0.54
N ARG A 60 1.06 2.62 1.24
CA ARG A 60 1.71 3.92 1.09
C ARG A 60 2.81 4.10 2.12
N ILE A 61 3.81 4.86 1.72
CA ILE A 61 4.92 5.26 2.59
C ILE A 61 4.72 6.71 2.90
N VAL A 62 4.67 7.01 4.19
CA VAL A 62 4.61 8.38 4.71
C VAL A 62 5.90 8.68 5.45
N SER A 63 6.37 9.92 5.39
CA SER A 63 7.63 10.30 6.03
C SER A 63 7.55 11.74 6.52
N PRO A 64 8.19 12.06 7.65
CA PRO A 64 8.47 13.45 7.99
C PRO A 64 9.21 14.13 6.84
N ASN A 65 8.83 15.37 6.55
CA ASN A 65 9.45 16.14 5.50
C ASN A 65 10.91 16.48 5.87
N CYS A 66 11.82 16.06 5.01
CA CYS A 66 13.25 16.33 5.11
C CYS A 66 13.64 17.73 4.60
N SER A 67 12.77 18.32 3.77
CA SER A 67 13.02 19.55 3.03
C SER A 67 12.15 20.68 3.58
N ARG A 68 12.81 21.70 4.14
CA ARG A 68 12.12 22.94 4.56
C ARG A 68 11.47 23.70 3.39
N ASN A 69 11.75 23.33 2.14
CA ASN A 69 11.13 23.93 0.95
C ASN A 69 9.75 23.36 0.65
N VAL A 70 9.44 22.15 1.11
CA VAL A 70 8.19 21.44 0.76
C VAL A 70 7.17 21.59 1.89
N ASP A 71 7.63 21.49 3.14
CA ASP A 71 6.83 21.83 4.32
C ASP A 71 7.75 22.48 5.36
N ARG A 72 7.44 23.73 5.71
CA ARG A 72 8.22 24.54 6.65
C ARG A 72 8.11 24.03 8.09
N ASP A 73 7.02 23.34 8.41
CA ASP A 73 6.76 22.80 9.75
C ASP A 73 7.26 21.36 9.90
N GLY A 74 7.78 20.75 8.82
CA GLY A 74 8.33 19.40 8.83
C GLY A 74 7.26 18.32 8.96
N GLY A 75 6.04 18.60 8.48
CA GLY A 75 4.90 17.70 8.54
C GLY A 75 5.13 16.38 7.80
N GLU A 76 4.23 15.45 8.04
CA GLU A 76 4.26 14.14 7.37
C GLU A 76 3.78 14.29 5.93
N ILE A 77 4.55 13.75 4.99
CA ILE A 77 4.25 13.77 3.56
C ILE A 77 4.13 12.35 3.02
N ASP A 78 3.19 12.15 2.09
CA ASP A 78 3.10 10.94 1.28
C ASP A 78 4.30 10.87 0.33
N ILE A 79 5.04 9.76 0.32
CA ILE A 79 6.26 9.61 -0.48
C ILE A 79 6.00 8.77 -1.73
N ALA A 80 5.52 7.56 -1.49
CA ALA A 80 5.33 6.56 -2.52
C ALA A 80 4.16 5.67 -2.16
N TRP A 81 3.52 5.09 -3.17
CA TRP A 81 2.46 4.11 -2.98
C TRP A 81 2.76 2.88 -3.84
N LEU A 82 2.84 1.74 -3.17
CA LEU A 82 3.02 0.42 -3.76
C LEU A 82 1.64 -0.22 -3.87
N GLU A 83 1.11 -0.32 -5.08
CA GLU A 83 -0.20 -0.92 -5.38
C GLU A 83 0.00 -2.29 -6.03
N PRO A 84 -0.57 -3.38 -5.49
CA PRO A 84 -0.62 -4.67 -6.19
C PRO A 84 -1.42 -4.54 -7.49
N GLU A 85 -0.91 -5.11 -8.57
CA GLU A 85 -1.66 -5.15 -9.81
C GLU A 85 -2.90 -6.06 -9.71
N PRO A 86 -4.00 -5.67 -10.37
CA PRO A 86 -5.26 -6.41 -10.30
C PRO A 86 -5.20 -7.78 -10.99
N ASP A 87 -4.13 -8.06 -11.75
CA ASP A 87 -3.98 -9.30 -12.52
C ASP A 87 -3.64 -10.54 -11.65
N GLY A 88 -3.37 -10.33 -10.37
CA GLY A 88 -3.09 -11.38 -9.39
C GLY A 88 -1.73 -12.07 -9.57
N ARG A 89 -0.84 -11.55 -10.44
CA ARG A 89 0.47 -12.16 -10.73
C ARG A 89 1.57 -11.79 -9.73
N GLY A 90 1.20 -11.12 -8.64
CA GLY A 90 2.16 -10.61 -7.65
C GLY A 90 3.03 -9.47 -8.19
N ARG A 91 2.52 -8.75 -9.19
CA ARG A 91 3.15 -7.54 -9.74
C ARG A 91 2.66 -6.30 -9.02
N TRP A 92 3.46 -5.25 -9.10
CA TRP A 92 3.27 -4.02 -8.36
C TRP A 92 3.43 -2.81 -9.26
N ARG A 93 2.58 -1.83 -9.02
CA ARG A 93 2.76 -0.46 -9.47
C ARG A 93 3.42 0.34 -8.37
N LEU A 94 4.35 1.18 -8.78
CA LEU A 94 4.99 2.17 -7.93
C LEU A 94 4.47 3.53 -8.36
N HIS A 95 3.81 4.22 -7.44
CA HIS A 95 3.36 5.60 -7.61
C HIS A 95 4.23 6.51 -6.77
N ARG A 96 4.48 7.71 -7.27
CA ARG A 96 5.06 8.82 -6.52
C ARG A 96 4.00 9.86 -6.21
N ARG A 97 4.22 10.66 -5.16
CA ARG A 97 3.37 11.80 -4.86
C ARG A 97 3.83 13.01 -5.67
N ASP A 98 2.92 13.61 -6.44
CA ASP A 98 3.08 14.98 -6.92
C ASP A 98 2.59 15.93 -5.83
N HIS A 99 3.52 16.52 -5.09
CA HIS A 99 3.23 17.44 -4.00
C HIS A 99 2.69 18.79 -4.47
N SER A 100 2.90 19.18 -5.73
CA SER A 100 2.39 20.45 -6.26
C SER A 100 0.88 20.44 -6.43
N CYS A 101 0.34 19.29 -6.88
CA CYS A 101 -1.08 19.10 -7.12
C CYS A 101 -1.76 18.17 -6.10
N ALA A 102 -1.00 17.62 -5.15
CA ALA A 102 -1.48 16.61 -4.20
C ALA A 102 -2.14 15.42 -4.91
N LEU A 103 -1.48 14.89 -5.96
CA LEU A 103 -1.94 13.75 -6.75
C LEU A 103 -0.95 12.58 -6.73
N TRP A 104 -1.45 11.36 -6.94
CA TRP A 104 -0.60 10.20 -7.17
C TRP A 104 -0.30 10.07 -8.66
N THR A 105 0.97 9.90 -9.01
CA THR A 105 1.42 9.70 -10.39
C THR A 105 2.08 8.35 -10.51
N LEU A 106 1.64 7.55 -11.48
CA LEU A 106 2.29 6.28 -11.79
C LEU A 106 3.74 6.54 -12.24
N HIS A 107 4.68 5.93 -11.54
CA HIS A 107 6.11 5.98 -11.87
C HIS A 107 6.53 4.75 -12.68
N SER A 108 6.13 3.56 -12.22
CA SER A 108 6.46 2.29 -12.87
C SER A 108 5.39 1.23 -12.59
N GLU A 109 5.26 0.25 -13.47
CA GLU A 109 4.34 -0.90 -13.35
C GLU A 109 5.02 -2.20 -13.81
N GLY A 110 4.39 -3.34 -13.55
CA GLY A 110 4.88 -4.67 -13.88
C GLY A 110 6.03 -5.16 -12.98
N LEU A 111 6.29 -4.46 -11.87
CA LEU A 111 7.44 -4.73 -11.01
C LEU A 111 7.17 -5.90 -10.07
N THR A 112 8.21 -6.67 -9.75
CA THR A 112 8.20 -7.41 -8.49
C THR A 112 8.37 -6.46 -7.31
N LEU A 113 7.91 -6.85 -6.12
CA LEU A 113 8.10 -6.03 -4.92
C LEU A 113 9.58 -5.67 -4.65
N PRO A 114 10.57 -6.60 -4.79
CA PRO A 114 11.98 -6.24 -4.65
C PRO A 114 12.49 -5.21 -5.66
N GLU A 115 12.02 -5.24 -6.91
CA GLU A 115 12.40 -4.24 -7.93
C GLU A 115 11.84 -2.86 -7.56
N ALA A 116 10.56 -2.80 -7.17
CA ALA A 116 9.94 -1.55 -6.72
C ALA A 116 10.64 -0.97 -5.49
N LEU A 117 11.02 -1.81 -4.53
CA LEU A 117 11.78 -1.41 -3.35
C LEU A 117 13.19 -0.93 -3.69
N THR A 118 13.83 -1.52 -4.70
CA THR A 118 15.16 -1.08 -5.17
C THR A 118 15.09 0.32 -5.74
N LEU A 119 14.15 0.57 -6.67
CA LEU A 119 13.93 1.89 -7.26
C LEU A 119 13.66 2.96 -6.18
N LEU A 120 12.76 2.65 -5.26
CA LEU A 120 12.40 3.54 -4.15
C LEU A 120 13.57 3.79 -3.19
N CYS A 121 14.33 2.76 -2.81
CA CYS A 121 15.41 2.89 -1.83
C CYS A 121 16.64 3.59 -2.41
N GLU A 122 16.93 3.38 -3.69
CA GLU A 122 18.04 4.03 -4.37
C GLU A 122 17.75 5.51 -4.65
N ASP A 123 16.54 5.81 -5.13
CA ASP A 123 16.04 7.16 -5.46
C ASP A 123 17.12 8.07 -6.07
N SER A 124 17.80 7.54 -7.10
CA SER A 124 18.95 8.21 -7.73
C SER A 124 18.54 9.52 -8.40
N SER A 125 17.34 9.55 -8.98
CA SER A 125 16.72 10.71 -9.63
C SER A 125 16.05 11.70 -8.67
N ARG A 126 15.89 11.36 -7.38
CA ARG A 126 15.18 12.17 -6.38
C ARG A 126 13.74 12.46 -6.80
N GLU A 127 12.95 11.42 -6.99
CA GLU A 127 11.58 11.53 -7.50
C GLU A 127 10.51 11.33 -6.41
N PHE A 128 10.90 10.81 -5.23
CA PHE A 128 9.95 10.40 -4.19
C PHE A 128 9.93 11.31 -2.95
N TRP A 129 11.07 11.84 -2.50
CA TRP A 129 11.19 12.68 -1.30
C TRP A 129 11.42 14.17 -1.65
N THR A 130 10.70 14.70 -2.62
CA THR A 130 10.92 16.05 -3.19
C THR A 130 9.73 16.98 -3.12
#